data_AF-A0A0P6XZW0-F1
#
_entry.id   AF-A0A0P6XZW0-F1
#
_cell.length_a   1.000
_cell.length_b   1.000
_cell.length_c   1.000
_cell.angle_alpha   90.00
_cell.angle_beta   90.00
_cell.angle_gamma   90.00
#
_symmetry.space_group_name_H-M   'P 1'
#
loop_
_entity.id
_entity.type
_entity.pdbx_description
1 polymer ?
#
loop_
_entity_poly.entity_id
_entity_poly.type
_entity_poly.pdbx_seq_one_letter_code
_entity_poly.pdbx_strand_id
1 'polypeptide(L)'
;MASVPFMKDPTPENNFDVGDTVEVLADHDKGGDRVRGWVRGIVVQVDAKMVAVQFRGNVYLTDGWMVPDHILWFPQNSTNLRAPAKTKTGKSISGKADLL
;
A
#
# COMPACT_ATOMS: atom_id res chain seq x y z
N MET A 1 -23.54 -38.76 -6.22
CA MET A 1 -22.76 -37.77 -7.00
C MET A 1 -21.51 -37.44 -6.20
N ALA A 2 -20.32 -37.62 -6.78
CA ALA A 2 -19.06 -37.33 -6.09
C ALA A 2 -18.86 -35.81 -6.01
N SER A 3 -18.67 -35.29 -4.80
CA SER A 3 -18.36 -33.89 -4.56
C SER A 3 -16.95 -33.61 -5.07
N VAL A 4 -16.82 -32.80 -6.12
CA VAL A 4 -15.53 -32.32 -6.59
C VAL A 4 -14.89 -31.43 -5.53
N PRO A 5 -13.64 -31.67 -5.12
CA PRO A 5 -12.94 -30.82 -4.16
C PRO A 5 -12.67 -29.46 -4.80
N PHE A 6 -13.22 -28.40 -4.20
CA PHE A 6 -12.88 -27.03 -4.54
C PHE A 6 -11.49 -26.70 -3.98
N MET A 7 -10.52 -26.44 -4.85
CA MET A 7 -9.26 -25.80 -4.48
C MET A 7 -9.53 -24.32 -4.20
N LYS A 8 -9.09 -23.84 -3.04
CA LYS A 8 -9.08 -22.42 -2.72
C LYS A 8 -8.03 -21.74 -3.59
N ASP A 9 -8.38 -20.60 -4.18
CA ASP A 9 -7.42 -19.78 -4.90
C ASP A 9 -6.20 -19.49 -4.01
N PRO A 10 -4.98 -19.53 -4.55
CA PRO A 10 -3.80 -19.17 -3.80
C PRO A 10 -3.96 -17.75 -3.26
N THR A 11 -3.68 -17.57 -1.97
CA THR A 11 -3.61 -16.24 -1.37
C THR A 11 -2.56 -15.40 -2.11
N PRO A 12 -2.86 -14.14 -2.46
CA PRO A 12 -1.91 -13.28 -3.13
C PRO A 12 -0.64 -13.16 -2.28
N GLU A 13 0.53 -13.29 -2.93
CA GLU A 13 1.83 -13.26 -2.25
C GLU A 13 2.15 -11.88 -1.65
N ASN A 14 1.57 -10.82 -2.23
CA ASN A 14 1.76 -9.45 -1.76
C ASN A 14 0.48 -8.89 -1.12
N ASN A 15 0.65 -8.20 0.00
CA ASN A 15 -0.45 -7.54 0.72
C ASN A 15 -0.85 -6.18 0.14
N PHE A 16 -0.13 -5.69 -0.87
CA PHE A 16 -0.25 -4.33 -1.41
C PHE A 16 -0.09 -4.35 -2.93
N ASP A 17 -0.85 -3.50 -3.61
CA ASP A 17 -0.77 -3.24 -5.04
C ASP A 17 -0.40 -1.77 -5.32
N VAL A 18 0.23 -1.51 -6.47
CA VAL A 18 0.52 -0.13 -6.91
C VAL A 18 -0.80 0.63 -7.09
N GLY A 19 -0.90 1.82 -6.50
CA GLY A 19 -2.11 2.64 -6.47
C GLY A 19 -2.92 2.51 -5.18
N ASP A 20 -2.61 1.54 -4.31
CA ASP A 20 -3.30 1.40 -3.04
C ASP A 20 -3.09 2.61 -2.13
N THR A 21 -4.19 3.04 -1.48
CA THR A 21 -4.11 4.03 -0.41
C THR A 21 -3.87 3.33 0.92
N VAL A 22 -2.77 3.69 1.58
CA VAL A 22 -2.31 3.09 2.84
C VAL A 22 -2.13 4.15 3.92
N GLU A 23 -2.18 3.73 5.19
CA GLU A 23 -1.79 4.57 6.32
C GLU A 23 -0.43 4.13 6.85
N VAL A 24 0.49 5.08 7.02
CA VAL A 24 1.85 4.83 7.46
C VAL A 24 2.13 5.59 8.75
N LEU A 25 2.74 4.93 9.73
CA LEU A 25 3.24 5.58 10.93
C LEU A 25 4.62 6.19 10.65
N ALA A 26 4.66 7.49 10.40
CA ALA A 26 5.88 8.22 10.04
C ALA A 26 5.90 9.64 10.63
N ASP A 27 7.11 10.19 10.70
CA ASP A 27 7.31 11.61 10.99
C ASP A 27 6.92 12.42 9.75
N HIS A 28 6.01 13.37 9.90
CA HIS A 28 5.48 14.19 8.81
C HIS A 28 5.07 15.58 9.31
N ASP A 29 4.91 16.51 8.38
CA ASP A 29 4.38 17.83 8.68
C ASP A 29 2.87 17.79 8.87
N LYS A 30 2.40 18.37 9.98
CA LYS A 30 0.98 18.59 10.25
C LYS A 30 0.78 19.97 10.85
N GLY A 31 0.21 20.88 10.06
CA GLY A 31 -0.07 22.25 10.50
C GLY A 31 1.18 23.12 10.70
N GLY A 32 2.29 22.77 10.05
CA GLY A 32 3.58 23.48 10.17
C GLY A 32 4.50 22.89 11.24
N ASP A 33 4.02 21.95 12.04
CA ASP A 33 4.82 21.23 13.03
C ASP A 33 5.16 19.82 12.54
N ARG A 34 6.39 19.38 12.82
CA ARG A 34 6.81 17.99 12.62
C ARG A 34 6.22 17.12 13.72
N VAL A 35 5.42 16.12 13.34
CA VAL A 35 4.78 15.18 14.25
C VAL A 35 4.99 13.73 13.81
N ARG A 36 5.04 12.80 14.77
CA ARG A 36 5.02 11.37 14.49
C ARG A 36 3.59 10.84 14.57
N GLY A 37 3.08 10.28 13.49
CA GLY A 37 1.71 9.77 13.49
C GLY A 37 1.34 9.03 12.21
N TRP A 38 0.08 8.58 12.15
CA TRP A 38 -0.47 7.94 10.96
C TRP A 38 -0.75 8.99 9.89
N VAL A 39 -0.14 8.82 8.73
CA VAL A 39 -0.29 9.67 7.55
C VAL A 39 -0.67 8.82 6.34
N ARG A 40 -1.57 9.34 5.51
CA ARG A 40 -2.01 8.66 4.29
C ARG A 40 -0.96 8.81 3.18
N GLY A 41 -0.69 7.72 2.48
CA GLY A 41 0.17 7.67 1.32
C GLY A 41 -0.38 6.75 0.24
N ILE A 42 0.26 6.75 -0.92
CA ILE A 42 -0.10 5.91 -2.06
C ILE A 42 1.08 4.97 -2.35
N VAL A 43 0.80 3.69 -2.53
CA VAL A 43 1.81 2.71 -2.95
C VAL A 43 2.20 3.00 -4.39
N VAL A 44 3.49 3.30 -4.63
CA VAL A 44 4.01 3.62 -5.96
C VAL A 44 4.88 2.50 -6.54
N GLN A 45 5.44 1.64 -5.68
CA GLN A 45 6.20 0.47 -6.09
C GLN A 45 6.02 -0.66 -5.08
N VAL A 46 5.95 -1.88 -5.59
CA VAL A 46 5.88 -3.10 -4.79
C VAL A 46 6.90 -4.10 -5.33
N ASP A 47 7.81 -4.52 -4.47
CA ASP A 47 8.75 -5.60 -4.71
C ASP A 47 8.42 -6.78 -3.77
N ALA A 48 9.06 -7.93 -3.95
CA ALA A 48 8.80 -9.15 -3.15
C ALA A 48 9.02 -8.98 -1.63
N LYS A 49 9.76 -7.96 -1.18
CA LYS A 49 10.05 -7.72 0.24
C LYS A 49 9.65 -6.33 0.73
N MET A 50 9.56 -5.37 -0.18
CA MET A 50 9.48 -3.96 0.15
C MET A 50 8.35 -3.27 -0.63
N VAL A 51 7.81 -2.22 -0.02
CA VAL A 51 6.77 -1.35 -0.57
C VAL A 51 7.27 0.08 -0.46
N ALA A 52 7.20 0.82 -1.57
CA ALA A 52 7.45 2.25 -1.59
C ALA A 52 6.13 3.01 -1.52
N VAL A 53 6.02 3.91 -0.54
CA VAL A 53 4.83 4.74 -0.33
C VAL A 53 5.20 6.19 -0.57
N GLN A 54 4.48 6.84 -1.48
CA GLN A 54 4.60 8.27 -1.75
C GLN A 54 3.61 9.07 -0.90
N PHE A 55 4.08 10.19 -0.36
CA PHE A 55 3.31 11.12 0.45
C PHE A 55 3.11 12.45 -0.27
N ARG A 56 2.02 13.14 0.06
CA ARG A 56 1.74 14.49 -0.46
C ARG A 56 2.45 15.60 0.30
N GLY A 57 2.78 15.37 1.56
CA GLY A 57 3.45 16.32 2.43
C GLY A 57 4.86 15.86 2.77
N ASN A 58 5.61 16.75 3.42
CA ASN A 58 6.96 16.44 3.88
C ASN A 58 6.93 15.28 4.86
N VAL A 59 7.84 14.33 4.65
CA VAL A 59 8.09 13.19 5.53
C VAL A 59 9.56 13.17 5.90
N TYR A 60 9.86 12.57 7.04
CA TYR A 60 11.19 12.59 7.63
C TYR A 60 11.67 11.19 7.98
N LEU A 61 12.96 10.95 7.78
CA LEU A 61 13.65 9.78 8.31
C LEU A 61 13.80 9.87 9.83
N THR A 62 14.15 8.75 10.45
CA THR A 62 14.32 8.66 11.92
C THR A 62 15.44 9.52 12.48
N ASP A 63 16.44 9.85 11.65
CA ASP A 63 17.53 10.78 11.95
C ASP A 63 17.13 12.27 11.75
N GLY A 64 15.91 12.51 11.28
CA GLY A 64 15.32 13.83 11.12
C GLY A 64 15.54 14.49 9.77
N TRP A 65 16.15 13.81 8.81
CA TRP A 65 16.25 14.33 7.45
C TRP A 65 14.89 14.32 6.75
N MET A 66 14.53 15.45 6.15
CA MET A 66 13.39 15.52 5.25
C MET A 66 13.71 14.75 3.97
N VAL A 67 12.78 13.92 3.52
CA VAL A 67 12.96 13.12 2.29
C VAL A 67 12.49 13.93 1.07
N PRO A 68 13.38 14.31 0.13
CA PRO A 68 13.04 15.23 -0.95
C PRO A 68 12.10 14.66 -2.00
N ASP A 69 12.02 13.34 -2.14
CA ASP A 69 11.08 12.66 -3.04
C ASP A 69 9.72 12.37 -2.39
N HIS A 70 9.61 12.62 -1.08
CA HIS A 70 8.47 12.25 -0.23
C HIS A 70 8.09 10.76 -0.36
N ILE A 71 9.06 9.87 -0.53
CA ILE A 71 8.86 8.43 -0.61
C ILE A 71 9.56 7.72 0.54
N LEU A 72 8.83 6.86 1.24
CA LEU A 72 9.42 5.98 2.24
C LEU A 72 9.21 4.52 1.86
N TRP A 73 10.23 3.72 2.12
CA TRP A 73 10.25 2.29 1.86
C TRP A 73 9.99 1.50 3.13
N PHE A 74 9.09 0.53 3.06
CA PHE A 74 8.71 -0.32 4.19
C PHE A 74 8.76 -1.79 3.80
N PRO A 75 9.16 -2.69 4.72
CA PRO A 75 8.92 -4.11 4.55
C PRO A 75 7.43 -4.39 4.39
N GLN A 76 7.05 -5.36 3.55
CA GLN A 76 5.64 -5.72 3.33
C GLN A 76 4.90 -6.15 4.61
N ASN A 77 5.62 -6.61 5.63
CA ASN A 77 5.06 -7.03 6.91
C ASN A 77 5.33 -6.01 8.04
N SER A 78 5.64 -4.76 7.69
CA SER A 78 5.91 -3.71 8.67
C SER A 78 4.66 -3.38 9.49
N THR A 79 4.81 -3.31 10.81
CA THR A 79 3.76 -2.82 11.73
C THR A 79 3.49 -1.33 11.56
N ASN A 80 4.39 -0.58 10.91
CA ASN A 80 4.23 0.83 10.60
C ASN A 80 3.40 1.07 9.33
N LEU A 81 2.96 0.02 8.64
CA LEU A 81 2.18 0.10 7.41
C LEU A 81 0.85 -0.62 7.61
N ARG A 82 -0.26 0.11 7.51
CA ARG A 82 -1.60 -0.50 7.56
C ARG A 82 -2.06 -0.83 6.15
N ALA A 83 -2.63 -2.04 6.01
CA ALA A 83 -3.22 -2.51 4.78
C ALA A 83 -4.27 -1.51 4.26
N PRO A 84 -4.43 -1.41 2.93
CA PRO A 84 -5.44 -0.55 2.34
C PRO A 84 -6.81 -0.88 2.93
N ALA A 85 -7.58 0.17 3.25
CA ALA A 85 -8.97 -0.01 3.61
C ALA A 85 -9.67 -0.62 2.38
N LYS A 86 -9.87 -1.95 2.40
CA LYS A 86 -10.62 -2.65 1.35
C LYS A 86 -12.03 -2.07 1.36
N THR A 87 -12.28 -1.06 0.53
CA THR A 87 -13.64 -0.66 0.20
C THR A 87 -14.28 -1.90 -0.39
N LYS A 88 -15.31 -2.43 0.27
CA LYS A 88 -16.15 -3.51 -0.24
C LYS A 88 -16.89 -3.00 -1.48
N THR A 89 -16.18 -2.84 -2.59
CA THR A 89 -16.78 -2.49 -3.88
C THR A 89 -16.16 -3.41 -4.90
N GLY A 90 -16.84 -4.53 -5.14
CA GLY A 90 -16.49 -5.42 -6.22
C GLY A 90 -16.68 -4.72 -7.57
N LYS A 91 -15.72 -4.93 -8.47
CA LYS A 91 -16.00 -5.37 -9.85
C LYS A 91 -14.68 -5.83 -10.46
N SER A 92 -14.56 -7.15 -10.58
CA SER A 92 -13.59 -7.76 -11.50
C SER A 92 -13.96 -7.29 -12.91
N ILE A 93 -13.10 -6.52 -13.56
CA ILE A 93 -13.22 -6.25 -15.00
C ILE A 93 -12.69 -7.45 -15.77
N SER A 94 -13.50 -8.51 -15.80
CA SER A 94 -13.44 -9.51 -16.87
C SER A 94 -14.06 -8.90 -18.12
N GLY A 95 -13.30 -8.84 -19.20
CA GLY A 95 -13.78 -8.32 -20.48
C GLY A 95 -12.69 -8.20 -21.53
N LYS A 96 -12.05 -9.32 -21.89
CA LYS A 96 -11.53 -9.49 -23.26
C LYS A 96 -12.75 -9.46 -24.17
N ALA A 97 -12.94 -8.35 -24.87
CA ALA A 97 -13.80 -8.27 -26.04
C ALA A 97 -12.90 -8.45 -27.26
N ASP A 98 -12.76 -9.71 -27.68
CA ASP A 98 -12.53 -10.03 -29.08
C ASP A 98 -13.62 -9.34 -29.91
N LEU A 99 -13.24 -8.37 -30.74
CA LEU A 99 -14.07 -7.95 -31.86
C LEU A 99 -13.20 -7.48 -33.03
N LEU A 100 -13.35 -8.24 -34.12
CA LEU A 100 -12.92 -8.07 -35.51
C LEU A 100 -11.47 -8.44 -35.85
#